data_AF-A0A535SI35-F1
#
_entry.id   AF-A0A535SI35-F1
#
_cell.length_a   1.000
_cell.length_b   1.000
_cell.length_c   1.000
_cell.angle_alpha   90.00
_cell.angle_beta   90.00
_cell.angle_gamma   90.00
#
_symmetry.space_group_name_H-M   'P 1'
#
loop_
_entity.id
_entity.type
_entity.pdbx_description
1 polymer ?
#
loop_
_entity_poly.entity_id
_entity_poly.type
_entity_poly.pdbx_seq_one_letter_code
_entity_poly.pdbx_strand_id
1 'polypeptide(L)' 'MNEVVKPLANGARTYVCGPTLLVESVANLLVGMGLPAERVHTERFGPTGS' A
#
# COMPACT_ATOMS: atom_id res chain seq x y z
N MET A 1 -1.83 14.06 8.11
CA MET A 1 -2.02 13.26 6.88
C MET A 1 -1.48 13.95 5.62
N ASN A 2 -1.47 15.29 5.53
CA ASN A 2 -1.04 16.01 4.33
C ASN A 2 0.49 15.96 4.02
N GLU A 3 1.34 15.85 5.06
CA GLU A 3 2.81 15.83 4.93
C GLU A 3 3.33 14.63 4.13
N VAL A 4 2.78 13.44 4.39
CA VAL A 4 3.21 12.18 3.77
C VAL A 4 2.60 11.93 2.39
N VAL A 5 1.45 12.53 2.08
CA VAL A 5 0.74 12.31 0.81
C VAL A 5 1.27 13.20 -0.31
N LYS A 6 1.79 14.40 0.01
CA LYS A 6 2.41 15.31 -0.98
C LYS A 6 3.40 14.64 -1.94
N PRO A 7 4.37 13.82 -1.48
CA PRO A 7 5.29 13.13 -2.39
C PRO A 7 4.65 12.04 -3.26
N LEU A 8 3.44 11.54 -2.92
CA LEU A 8 2.74 10.52 -3.71
C LEU A 8 2.05 11.08 -4.96
N ALA A 9 1.78 12.39 -4.99
CA ALA A 9 0.95 13.04 -6.01
C ALA A 9 1.56 13.01 -7.43
N ASN A 10 2.90 12.94 -7.57
CA ASN A 10 3.60 12.98 -8.87
C ASN A 10 4.05 11.60 -9.35
N GLY A 11 3.13 10.63 -9.34
CA GLY A 11 3.36 9.35 -9.99
C GLY A 11 4.17 8.33 -9.19
N ALA A 12 4.05 8.36 -7.87
CA ALA A 12 4.63 7.34 -7.01
C ALA A 12 4.16 5.93 -7.41
N ARG A 13 5.09 4.98 -7.33
CA ARG A 13 4.80 3.54 -7.31
C ARG A 13 5.00 3.06 -5.89
N THR A 14 4.04 2.33 -5.37
CA THR A 14 4.07 1.82 -3.99
C THR A 14 4.17 0.32 -4.00
N TYR A 15 4.92 -0.20 -3.02
CA TYR A 15 5.06 -1.62 -2.79
C TYR A 15 4.73 -1.90 -1.33
N VAL A 16 3.84 -2.87 -1.10
CA VAL A 16 3.54 -3.36 0.24
C VAL A 16 3.70 -4.86 0.27
N CYS A 17 4.44 -5.34 1.27
CA CYS A 17 4.61 -6.76 1.52
C CYS A 17 4.36 -7.08 3.00
N GLY A 18 3.76 -8.24 3.28
CA GLY A 18 3.53 -8.73 4.64
C GLY A 18 2.40 -9.76 4.75
N PRO A 19 1.86 -9.96 5.96
CA PRO A 19 0.67 -10.79 6.18
C PRO A 19 -0.54 -10.26 5.40
N THR A 20 -1.45 -11.14 5.00
CA THR A 20 -2.64 -10.80 4.19
C THR A 20 -3.39 -9.57 4.71
N LEU A 21 -3.72 -9.54 6.01
CA LEU A 21 -4.48 -8.44 6.60
C LEU A 21 -3.75 -7.09 6.54
N LEU A 22 -2.43 -7.08 6.74
CA LEU A 22 -1.63 -5.87 6.65
C LEU A 22 -1.62 -5.35 5.21
N VAL A 23 -1.33 -6.24 4.26
CA VAL A 23 -1.23 -5.92 2.84
C VAL A 23 -2.55 -5.34 2.33
N GLU A 24 -3.68 -5.96 2.67
CA GLU A 24 -5.01 -5.50 2.26
C GLU A 24 -5.36 -4.15 2.90
N SER A 25 -5.10 -3.98 4.20
CA SER A 25 -5.40 -2.74 4.91
C SER A 25 -4.62 -1.55 4.32
N VAL A 26 -3.32 -1.72 4.09
CA VAL A 26 -2.46 -0.67 3.54
C VAL A 26 -2.83 -0.36 2.10
N ALA A 27 -3.08 -1.37 1.26
CA ALA A 27 -3.47 -1.16 -0.13
C ALA A 27 -4.78 -0.35 -0.24
N ASN A 28 -5.78 -0.69 0.58
CA ASN A 28 -7.06 0.03 0.61
C ASN A 28 -6.89 1.49 1.06
N LEU A 29 -6.05 1.74 2.06
CA LEU A 29 -5.75 3.11 2.50
C LEU A 29 -5.07 3.93 1.40
N LEU A 30 -4.08 3.35 0.71
CA LEU A 30 -3.37 4.03 -0.38
C LEU A 30 -4.32 4.41 -1.52
N VAL A 31 -5.21 3.50 -1.92
CA VAL A 31 -6.24 3.79 -2.94
C VAL A 31 -7.23 4.85 -2.43
N GLY A 32 -7.68 4.76 -1.18
CA GLY A 32 -8.55 5.76 -0.56
C GLY A 32 -7.92 7.15 -0.45
N MET A 33 -6.59 7.24 -0.43
CA MET A 33 -5.84 8.49 -0.48
C MET A 33 -5.61 9.03 -1.90
N GLY A 34 -6.12 8.34 -2.93
CA GLY A 34 -6.09 8.79 -4.32
C GLY A 34 -4.99 8.17 -5.19
N LEU A 35 -4.26 7.16 -4.70
CA LEU A 35 -3.32 6.43 -5.56
C LEU A 35 -4.10 5.50 -6.51
N PRO A 36 -3.79 5.50 -7.82
CA PRO A 36 -4.32 4.49 -8.73
C PRO A 36 -3.94 3.08 -8.27
N ALA A 37 -4.89 2.16 -8.23
CA ALA A 37 -4.66 0.77 -7.80
C ALA A 37 -3.56 0.07 -8.63
N GLU A 38 -3.46 0.38 -9.92
CA GLU A 38 -2.39 -0.08 -10.83
C GLU A 38 -0.97 0.32 -10.39
N ARG A 39 -0.83 1.28 -9.47
CA ARG A 39 0.44 1.75 -8.91
C ARG A 39 0.70 1.23 -7.48
N VAL A 40 -0.16 0.35 -6.98
CA VAL A 40 -0.01 -0.32 -5.68
C VAL A 40 0.33 -1.78 -5.93
N HIS A 41 1.62 -2.11 -5.86
CA HIS A 41 2.07 -3.49 -5.97
C HIS A 41 2.00 -4.16 -4.60
N THR A 42 1.36 -5.33 -4.53
CA THR A 42 1.15 -6.08 -3.29
C THR A 42 1.80 -7.44 -3.36
N GLU A 43 2.50 -7.83 -2.29
CA GLU A 43 3.02 -9.18 -2.10
C GLU A 43 2.58 -9.69 -0.73
N ARG A 44 2.13 -10.94 -0.66
CA ARG A 44 1.72 -11.57 0.59
C ARG A 44 2.67 -12.70 0.90
N PHE A 45 3.24 -12.68 2.10
CA PHE A 45 3.98 -13.83 2.60
C PHE A 45 3.09 -14.67 3.49
N GLY A 46 3.40 -15.97 3.55
CA GLY A 46 2.71 -16.95 4.39
C GLY A 46 2.71 -16.58 5.87
N PRO A 47 2.02 -17.36 6.72
CA PRO A 47 1.84 -17.04 8.13
C PRO A 47 3.17 -16.68 8.82
N THR A 48 3.23 -15.47 9.37
CA THR A 48 4.37 -15.01 10.16
C THR A 48 4.19 -15.53 11.59
N GLY A 49 4.87 -16.63 11.92
CA GLY A 49 4.85 -17.24 13.25
C GLY A 49 4.39 -18.70 13.22
N SER A 50 5.24 -19.59 13.73
CA SER A 50 4.83 -20.92 14.21
C SER A 50 4.34 -20.82 15.65
#